data_AF-A0A4S2MV72-F1
#
_entry.id   AF-A0A4S2MV72-F1
#
_cell.length_a   1.000
_cell.length_b   1.000
_cell.length_c   1.000
_cell.angle_alpha   90.00
_cell.angle_beta   90.00
_cell.angle_gamma   90.00
#
_symmetry.space_group_name_H-M   'P 1'
#
loop_
_entity.id
_entity.type
_entity.pdbx_description
1 polymer ?
#
loop_
_entity_poly.entity_id
_entity_poly.type
_entity_poly.pdbx_seq_one_letter_code
_entity_poly.pdbx_strand_id
1 'polypeptide(L)'
;MSSGDHSLLDLYGKIGSSKLTERANALNDLKHVLSTRRAMSLDAKGWSKMFEVLYKLVNTERSTYLKGNKRKIYAERLAAAGYCLRLAVEAGISKIRSKAFKSLVSHILDTLPNI
;
A
#
# COMPACT_ATOMS: atom_id res chain seq x y z
N MET A 1 -14.40 -8.76 16.91
CA MET A 1 -13.60 -7.88 16.03
C MET A 1 -12.59 -7.19 16.93
N SER A 2 -11.29 -7.30 16.65
CA SER A 2 -10.23 -6.82 17.57
C SER A 2 -10.00 -5.31 17.39
N SER A 3 -9.59 -4.62 18.46
CA SER A 3 -9.22 -3.19 18.44
C SER A 3 -8.14 -2.86 17.39
N GLY A 4 -7.29 -3.84 17.05
CA GLY A 4 -6.29 -3.70 15.98
C GLY A 4 -6.87 -3.62 14.56
N ASP A 5 -8.04 -4.21 14.32
CA ASP A 5 -8.68 -4.20 12.99
C ASP A 5 -9.26 -2.81 12.67
N HIS A 6 -9.76 -2.09 13.67
CA HIS A 6 -10.31 -0.75 13.51
C HIS A 6 -9.21 0.26 13.15
N SER A 7 -8.04 0.15 13.80
CA SER A 7 -6.87 0.99 13.53
C SER A 7 -6.36 0.85 12.08
N LEU A 8 -6.43 -0.36 11.49
CA LEU A 8 -6.02 -0.59 10.11
C LEU A 8 -7.03 -0.08 9.08
N LEU A 9 -8.32 -0.16 9.36
CA LEU A 9 -9.36 0.39 8.49
C LEU A 9 -9.31 1.92 8.44
N ASP A 10 -9.09 2.56 9.58
CA ASP A 10 -8.89 4.02 9.65
C ASP A 10 -7.64 4.44 8.87
N LEU A 11 -6.58 3.64 8.97
CA LEU A 11 -5.35 3.84 8.22
C LEU A 11 -5.59 3.78 6.71
N TYR A 12 -6.38 2.80 6.23
CA TYR A 12 -6.74 2.69 4.82
C TYR A 12 -7.55 3.89 4.32
N GLY A 13 -8.46 4.42 5.13
CA GLY A 13 -9.19 5.64 4.81
C GLY A 13 -8.24 6.82 4.59
N LYS A 14 -7.23 6.97 5.47
CA LYS A 14 -6.23 8.05 5.37
C LYS A 14 -5.29 7.91 4.17
N ILE A 15 -4.94 6.69 3.77
CA ILE A 15 -4.16 6.44 2.54
C ILE A 15 -4.91 6.92 1.30
N GLY A 16 -6.25 6.79 1.29
CA GLY A 16 -7.12 7.28 0.22
C GLY A 16 -7.41 8.78 0.25
N SER A 17 -6.88 9.54 1.22
CA SER A 17 -7.22 10.95 1.40
C SER A 17 -6.78 11.83 0.22
N SER A 18 -7.59 12.83 -0.09
CA SER A 18 -7.22 13.90 -1.04
C SER A 18 -6.11 14.80 -0.50
N LYS A 19 -5.92 14.84 0.83
CA LYS A 19 -4.90 15.66 1.49
C LYS A 19 -3.54 14.97 1.46
N LEU A 20 -2.55 15.68 0.92
CA LEU A 20 -1.19 15.18 0.73
C LEU A 20 -0.51 14.74 2.02
N THR A 21 -0.70 15.47 3.12
CA THR A 21 -0.07 15.20 4.43
C THR A 21 -0.67 13.98 5.10
N GLU A 22 -1.99 13.82 5.05
CA GLU A 22 -2.69 12.66 5.61
C GLU A 22 -2.24 11.37 4.91
N ARG A 23 -2.11 11.37 3.58
CA ARG A 23 -1.59 10.20 2.84
C ARG A 23 -0.18 9.83 3.27
N ALA A 24 0.71 10.81 3.37
CA ALA A 24 2.12 10.57 3.70
C ALA A 24 2.27 9.99 5.12
N ASN A 25 1.54 10.55 6.09
CA ASN A 25 1.55 10.06 7.46
C ASN A 25 0.99 8.63 7.54
N ALA A 26 -0.14 8.38 6.88
CA ALA A 26 -0.73 7.04 6.85
C ALA A 26 0.18 5.99 6.19
N LEU A 27 0.99 6.39 5.20
CA LEU A 27 1.95 5.48 4.59
C LEU A 27 3.09 5.11 5.53
N ASN A 28 3.58 6.08 6.31
CA ASN A 28 4.60 5.85 7.34
C ASN A 28 4.05 4.98 8.48
N ASP A 29 2.83 5.22 8.90
CA ASP A 29 2.13 4.41 9.90
C ASP A 29 1.94 2.97 9.39
N LEU A 30 1.56 2.78 8.12
CA LEU A 30 1.45 1.45 7.50
C LEU A 30 2.81 0.74 7.46
N LYS A 31 3.87 1.45 7.07
CA LYS A 31 5.24 0.92 7.12
C LYS A 31 5.59 0.45 8.52
N HIS A 32 5.25 1.24 9.54
CA HIS A 32 5.49 0.87 10.93
C HIS A 32 4.70 -0.39 11.31
N VAL A 33 3.39 -0.44 11.04
CA VAL A 33 2.57 -1.63 11.34
C VAL A 33 3.10 -2.88 10.65
N LEU A 34 3.46 -2.79 9.37
CA LEU A 34 4.03 -3.88 8.58
C LEU A 34 5.41 -4.33 9.06
N SER A 35 6.23 -3.40 9.56
CA SER A 35 7.53 -3.72 10.16
C SER A 35 7.42 -4.41 11.53
N THR A 36 6.23 -4.38 12.13
CA THR A 36 5.95 -5.07 13.40
C THR A 36 5.22 -6.39 13.17
N ARG A 37 5.29 -7.29 14.15
CA ARG A 37 4.53 -8.55 14.16
C ARG A 37 2.99 -8.37 14.17
N ARG A 38 2.48 -7.14 14.29
CA ARG A 38 1.04 -6.83 14.31
C ARG A 38 0.35 -7.12 12.98
N ALA A 39 1.05 -7.06 11.86
CA ALA A 39 0.46 -7.38 10.56
C ALA A 39 0.06 -8.87 10.41
N MET A 40 0.64 -9.77 11.22
CA MET A 40 0.39 -11.21 11.13
C MET A 40 -1.00 -11.65 11.60
N SER A 41 -1.75 -10.77 12.29
CA SER A 41 -3.14 -11.07 12.70
C SER A 41 -4.17 -10.88 11.59
N LEU A 42 -3.76 -10.33 10.43
CA LEU A 42 -4.67 -10.10 9.31
C LEU A 42 -5.13 -11.41 8.66
N ASP A 43 -6.44 -11.51 8.46
CA ASP A 43 -7.03 -12.57 7.65
C ASP A 43 -6.85 -12.29 6.14
N ALA A 44 -7.24 -13.25 5.30
CA ALA A 44 -7.10 -13.12 3.85
C ALA A 44 -7.83 -11.90 3.26
N LYS A 45 -8.93 -11.45 3.89
CA LYS A 45 -9.68 -10.26 3.46
C LYS A 45 -8.92 -8.99 3.79
N GLY A 46 -8.33 -8.91 4.99
CA GLY A 46 -7.48 -7.80 5.43
C GLY A 46 -6.28 -7.60 4.53
N TRP A 47 -5.58 -8.70 4.16
CA TRP A 47 -4.48 -8.65 3.20
C TRP A 47 -4.92 -8.15 1.83
N SER A 48 -6.01 -8.70 1.29
CA SER A 48 -6.54 -8.26 -0.01
C SER A 48 -6.89 -6.77 0.01
N LYS A 49 -7.49 -6.29 1.10
CA LYS A 49 -7.86 -4.89 1.24
C LYS A 49 -6.64 -3.96 1.30
N MET A 50 -5.60 -4.38 2.01
CA MET A 50 -4.34 -3.63 2.08
C MET A 50 -3.73 -3.47 0.68
N PHE A 51 -3.67 -4.54 -0.09
CA PHE A 51 -3.16 -4.50 -1.46
C PHE A 51 -3.98 -3.55 -2.34
N GLU A 52 -5.32 -3.63 -2.31
CA GLU A 52 -6.17 -2.69 -3.05
C GLU A 52 -5.87 -1.23 -2.73
N VAL A 53 -5.67 -0.91 -1.46
CA VAL A 53 -5.39 0.45 -0.98
C VAL A 53 -4.03 0.92 -1.47
N LEU A 54 -3.00 0.06 -1.40
CA LEU A 54 -1.69 0.36 -1.96
C LEU A 54 -1.74 0.57 -3.47
N TYR A 55 -2.51 -0.23 -4.21
CA TYR A 55 -2.65 -0.10 -5.66
C TYR A 55 -3.28 1.24 -6.05
N LYS A 56 -4.34 1.65 -5.34
CA LYS A 56 -4.99 2.95 -5.56
C LYS A 56 -4.06 4.12 -5.28
N LEU A 57 -3.25 4.03 -4.22
CA LEU A 57 -2.27 5.05 -3.90
C LEU A 57 -1.22 5.15 -5.01
N VAL A 58 -0.62 4.02 -5.41
CA VAL A 58 0.41 3.97 -6.47
C VAL A 58 -0.12 4.60 -7.75
N ASN A 59 -1.34 4.24 -8.19
CA ASN A 59 -1.95 4.81 -9.38
C ASN A 59 -2.14 6.33 -9.29
N THR A 60 -2.56 6.83 -8.12
CA THR A 60 -2.79 8.26 -7.86
C THR A 60 -1.48 9.05 -7.85
N GLU A 61 -0.48 8.57 -7.11
CA GLU A 61 0.82 9.23 -7.01
C GLU A 61 1.59 9.15 -8.34
N ARG A 62 1.50 8.02 -9.07
CA ARG A 62 2.08 7.85 -10.42
C ARG A 62 1.48 8.82 -11.44
N SER A 63 0.15 8.95 -11.49
CA SER A 63 -0.51 9.91 -12.39
C SER A 63 -0.02 11.34 -12.12
N THR A 64 0.15 11.69 -10.85
CA THR A 64 0.60 13.03 -10.45
C THR A 64 2.10 13.24 -10.72
N TYR A 65 2.92 12.22 -10.48
CA TYR A 65 4.35 12.22 -10.81
C TYR A 65 4.60 12.46 -12.30
N LEU A 66 3.85 11.76 -13.17
CA LEU A 66 3.97 11.89 -14.63
C LEU A 66 3.58 13.28 -15.13
N LYS A 67 2.60 13.93 -14.48
CA LYS A 67 2.18 15.32 -14.78
C LYS A 67 3.22 16.39 -14.41
N GLY A 68 4.34 16.01 -13.78
CA GLY A 68 5.55 16.83 -13.70
C GLY A 68 5.64 17.82 -12.53
N ASN A 69 4.56 18.10 -11.81
CA ASN A 69 4.62 18.98 -10.65
C ASN A 69 5.14 18.22 -9.42
N LYS A 70 6.10 18.79 -8.67
CA LYS A 70 6.67 18.19 -7.42
C LYS A 70 7.20 16.74 -7.55
N ARG A 71 7.82 16.38 -8.69
CA ARG A 71 8.33 15.03 -8.99
C ARG A 71 9.10 14.36 -7.83
N LYS A 72 9.98 15.08 -7.13
CA LYS A 72 10.76 14.54 -6.00
C LYS A 72 9.88 13.98 -4.88
N ILE A 73 8.87 14.74 -4.45
CA ILE A 73 7.96 14.34 -3.36
C ILE A 73 7.17 13.09 -3.76
N TYR A 74 6.68 13.04 -5.00
CA TYR A 74 5.93 11.90 -5.49
C TYR A 74 6.82 10.66 -5.70
N ALA A 75 8.08 10.84 -6.10
CA ALA A 75 9.05 9.75 -6.18
C ALA A 75 9.34 9.12 -4.80
N GLU A 76 9.58 9.95 -3.77
CA GLU A 76 9.78 9.49 -2.39
C GLU A 76 8.58 8.69 -1.88
N ARG A 77 7.35 9.11 -2.21
CA ARG A 77 6.12 8.42 -1.84
C ARG A 77 5.93 7.10 -2.58
N LEU A 78 6.21 7.07 -3.89
CA LEU A 78 6.19 5.84 -4.68
C LEU A 78 7.22 4.83 -4.12
N ALA A 79 8.41 5.29 -3.74
CA ALA A 79 9.41 4.45 -3.08
C ALA A 79 8.91 3.90 -1.73
N ALA A 80 8.28 4.75 -0.91
CA ALA A 80 7.69 4.32 0.35
C ALA A 80 6.54 3.31 0.15
N ALA A 81 5.69 3.50 -0.87
CA ALA A 81 4.62 2.57 -1.22
C ALA A 81 5.19 1.20 -1.68
N GLY A 82 6.26 1.22 -2.49
CA GLY A 82 6.98 0.01 -2.89
C GLY A 82 7.59 -0.73 -1.68
N TYR A 83 8.13 0.01 -0.71
CA TYR A 83 8.63 -0.58 0.53
C TYR A 83 7.52 -1.23 1.37
N CYS A 84 6.37 -0.57 1.50
CA CYS A 84 5.19 -1.16 2.16
C CYS A 84 4.71 -2.42 1.42
N LEU A 85 4.70 -2.41 0.09
CA LEU A 85 4.33 -3.58 -0.70
C LEU A 85 5.24 -4.77 -0.40
N ARG A 86 6.55 -4.54 -0.37
CA ARG A 86 7.54 -5.57 -0.01
C ARG A 86 7.27 -6.15 1.38
N LEU A 87 7.13 -5.29 2.39
CA LEU A 87 6.85 -5.75 3.76
C LEU A 87 5.52 -6.53 3.87
N ALA A 88 4.48 -6.08 3.15
CA ALA A 88 3.20 -6.77 3.13
C ALA A 88 3.31 -8.16 2.50
N VAL A 89 4.11 -8.31 1.44
CA VAL A 89 4.41 -9.62 0.85
C VAL A 89 5.20 -10.48 1.82
N GLU A 90 6.27 -9.97 2.40
CA GLU A 90 7.11 -10.72 3.37
C GLU A 90 6.30 -11.23 4.56
N ALA A 91 5.43 -10.38 5.13
CA ALA A 91 4.57 -10.75 6.26
C ALA A 91 3.36 -11.62 5.86
N GLY A 92 2.85 -11.46 4.64
CA GLY A 92 1.62 -12.07 4.17
C GLY A 92 1.79 -13.31 3.30
N ILE A 93 3.00 -13.66 2.85
CA ILE A 93 3.21 -14.67 1.78
C ILE A 93 2.54 -16.03 2.07
N SER A 94 2.56 -16.48 3.33
CA SER A 94 1.90 -17.74 3.73
C SER A 94 0.37 -17.67 3.77
N LYS A 95 -0.21 -16.46 3.71
CA LYS A 95 -1.65 -16.17 3.80
C LYS A 95 -2.25 -15.68 2.47
N ILE A 96 -1.41 -15.21 1.55
CA ILE A 96 -1.82 -14.73 0.24
C ILE A 96 -2.22 -15.92 -0.65
N ARG A 97 -3.46 -15.89 -1.16
CA ARG A 97 -3.93 -16.89 -2.12
C ARG A 97 -3.39 -16.59 -3.53
N SER A 98 -3.28 -17.61 -4.38
CA SER A 98 -2.76 -17.49 -5.74
C SER A 98 -3.43 -16.39 -6.58
N LYS A 99 -4.73 -16.14 -6.38
CA LYS A 99 -5.45 -15.04 -7.06
C LYS A 99 -4.92 -13.67 -6.66
N ALA A 100 -4.69 -13.44 -5.37
CA ALA A 100 -4.16 -12.18 -4.86
C ALA A 100 -2.70 -11.98 -5.31
N PHE A 101 -1.91 -13.06 -5.32
CA PHE A 101 -0.55 -13.02 -5.87
C PHE A 101 -0.52 -12.67 -7.37
N LYS A 102 -1.38 -13.27 -8.19
CA LYS A 102 -1.50 -12.91 -9.62
C LYS A 102 -1.89 -11.43 -9.80
N SER A 103 -2.82 -10.94 -9.00
CA SER A 103 -3.21 -9.52 -9.01
C SER A 103 -2.06 -8.59 -8.63
N LEU A 104 -1.22 -8.99 -7.67
CA LEU A 104 -0.02 -8.27 -7.28
C LEU A 104 0.99 -8.18 -8.42
N VAL A 105 1.29 -9.31 -9.06
CA VAL A 105 2.20 -9.34 -10.22
C VAL A 105 1.66 -8.47 -11.34
N SER A 106 0.36 -8.59 -11.68
CA SER A 106 -0.27 -7.74 -12.68
C SER A 106 -0.11 -6.27 -12.36
N HIS A 107 -0.39 -5.87 -11.10
CA HIS A 107 -0.26 -4.48 -10.69
C HIS A 107 1.18 -3.95 -10.81
N ILE A 108 2.18 -4.76 -10.48
CA ILE A 108 3.59 -4.38 -10.65
C ILE A 108 3.88 -4.14 -12.13
N LEU A 109 3.47 -5.05 -13.00
CA LEU A 109 3.68 -4.93 -14.44
C LEU A 109 2.99 -3.68 -15.01
N ASP A 110 1.73 -3.42 -14.61
CA ASP A 110 0.97 -2.23 -15.02
C ASP A 110 1.60 -0.91 -14.53
N THR A 111 2.36 -0.96 -13.43
CA THR A 111 3.00 0.22 -12.83
C THR A 111 4.30 0.59 -13.55
N LEU A 112 5.01 -0.40 -14.11
CA LEU A 112 6.21 -0.16 -14.89
C LEU A 112 5.85 0.75 -16.09
N PRO A 113 6.79 1.58 -16.58
CA PRO A 113 6.60 2.23 -17.87
C PRO A 113 6.34 1.14 -18.90
N ASN A 114 5.32 1.31 -19.76
CA ASN A 114 5.16 0.43 -20.91
C ASN A 114 6.51 0.39 -21.65
N ILE A 115 7.08 -0.80 -21.79
CA ILE A 115 8.25 -1.06 -22.64
C ILE A 115 7.84 -0.79 -24.08
#